data_AF-A0A9D5P183-F1
#
_entry.id   AF-A0A9D5P183-F1
#
_cell.length_a   1.000
_cell.length_b   1.000
_cell.length_c   1.000
_cell.angle_alpha   90.00
_cell.angle_beta   90.00
_cell.angle_gamma   90.00
#
_symmetry.space_group_name_H-M   'P 1'
#
loop_
_entity.id
_entity.type
_entity.pdbx_description
1 polymer ?
#
loop_
_entity_poly.entity_id
_entity_poly.type
_entity_poly.pdbx_seq_one_letter_code
_entity_poly.pdbx_strand_id
1 'polypeptide(L)'
;MWTKPWTFKEGFLIGGGLIFAGLMLELSVGPVMWDAFAWPANAIVLAGFFVMLTAMAYLRKKIYAFQWMTTYQAAIPAMVYAVALTIIMGLTRQQANGTWLNNMLSFWPFVLIYVYITVILGLTIHRRLRQILRGEWSMKRDVPFLLNHLGLFIALTTATLGNADIQRVKMICSVGEPEWRAMEQGGAIKEMDLAIELKKFIMETYDDGSPKRFASEIQILTKTGKNIETTIDVNMPYEVDGWKIYQYGYDTQMGAQSQISILELVSDPWLPFVYTGIYMMLAGAVCMFVIGGRKRV
;
A
#
# COMPACT_ATOMS: atom_id res chain seq x y z
N MET A 1 15.53 -28.57 19.72
CA MET A 1 14.39 -27.71 19.32
C MET A 1 13.86 -28.08 17.95
N TRP A 2 14.70 -28.28 16.93
CA TRP A 2 14.25 -28.64 15.57
C TRP A 2 13.73 -30.08 15.36
N THR A 3 13.23 -30.72 16.41
CA THR A 3 12.61 -32.05 16.36
C THR A 3 11.16 -31.94 15.89
N LYS A 4 10.76 -32.79 14.94
CA LYS A 4 9.40 -32.79 14.41
C LYS A 4 8.42 -33.40 15.44
N PRO A 5 7.18 -32.92 15.55
CA PRO A 5 6.61 -31.78 14.82
C PRO A 5 7.03 -30.42 15.41
N TRP A 6 7.31 -29.45 14.55
CA TRP A 6 7.52 -28.05 14.96
C TRP A 6 6.19 -27.42 15.41
N THR A 7 6.30 -26.55 16.40
CA THR A 7 5.20 -25.94 17.14
C THR A 7 5.35 -24.42 17.16
N PHE A 8 4.61 -23.74 18.04
CA PHE A 8 4.77 -22.30 18.26
C PHE A 8 6.19 -21.89 18.67
N LYS A 9 6.92 -22.76 19.38
CA LYS A 9 8.30 -22.47 19.81
C LYS A 9 9.20 -22.19 18.61
N GLU A 10 9.15 -23.05 17.61
CA GLU A 10 9.90 -22.90 16.37
C GLU A 10 9.42 -21.69 15.58
N GLY A 11 8.11 -21.40 15.57
CA GLY A 11 7.58 -20.21 14.91
C GLY A 11 8.03 -18.90 15.55
N PHE A 12 8.07 -18.80 16.88
CA PHE A 12 8.63 -17.64 17.57
C PHE A 12 10.14 -17.51 17.34
N LEU A 13 10.88 -18.63 17.33
CA LEU A 13 12.31 -18.61 17.02
C LEU A 13 12.59 -18.14 15.59
N ILE A 14 11.81 -18.60 14.59
CA ILE A 14 11.94 -18.14 13.21
C ILE A 14 11.63 -16.64 13.10
N GLY A 15 10.53 -16.19 13.70
CA GLY A 15 10.16 -14.77 13.70
C GLY A 15 11.23 -13.89 14.36
N GLY A 16 11.70 -14.27 15.56
CA GLY A 16 12.80 -13.57 16.24
C GLY A 16 14.11 -13.60 15.45
N GLY A 17 14.40 -14.71 14.77
CA GLY A 17 15.54 -14.82 13.87
C GLY A 17 15.44 -13.88 12.67
N LEU A 18 14.25 -13.69 12.09
CA LEU A 18 14.01 -12.72 11.02
C LEU A 18 14.17 -11.27 11.50
N ILE A 19 13.69 -10.95 12.72
CA ILE A 19 13.93 -9.63 13.33
C ILE A 19 15.43 -9.39 13.48
N PHE A 20 16.16 -10.35 14.05
CA PHE A 20 17.60 -10.22 14.25
C PHE A 20 18.35 -10.08 12.91
N ALA A 21 18.04 -10.93 11.93
CA ALA A 21 18.62 -10.83 10.59
C ALA A 21 18.31 -9.49 9.92
N GLY A 22 17.08 -9.00 10.05
CA GLY A 22 16.68 -7.69 9.56
C GLY A 22 17.46 -6.55 10.22
N LEU A 23 17.69 -6.61 11.54
CA LEU A 23 18.51 -5.63 12.25
C LEU A 23 19.96 -5.65 11.75
N MET A 24 20.51 -6.84 11.49
CA MET A 24 21.85 -6.97 10.93
C MET A 24 21.92 -6.38 9.51
N LEU A 25 20.89 -6.58 8.68
CA LEU A 25 20.80 -5.95 7.36
C LEU A 25 20.72 -4.42 7.47
N GLU A 26 19.84 -3.89 8.33
CA GLU A 26 19.73 -2.45 8.57
C GLU A 26 21.08 -1.83 8.97
N LEU A 27 21.81 -2.49 9.88
CA LEU A 27 23.13 -2.03 10.31
C LEU A 27 24.20 -2.11 9.21
N SER A 28 24.06 -3.07 8.29
CA SER A 28 25.08 -3.35 7.27
C SER A 28 24.90 -2.54 6.00
N VAL A 29 23.66 -2.41 5.52
CA VAL A 29 23.33 -1.80 4.21
C VAL A 29 22.41 -0.59 4.32
N GLY A 30 21.94 -0.25 5.52
CA GLY A 30 20.97 0.83 5.73
C GLY A 30 19.52 0.42 5.41
N PRO A 31 18.60 1.39 5.30
CA PRO A 31 17.19 1.14 5.05
C PRO A 31 16.94 0.58 3.65
N VAL A 32 15.78 -0.04 3.46
CA VAL A 32 15.34 -0.56 2.15
C VAL A 32 15.18 0.61 1.16
N MET A 33 15.89 0.54 0.03
CA MET A 33 15.77 1.51 -1.05
C MET A 33 14.63 1.13 -1.99
N TRP A 34 13.41 1.60 -1.71
CA TRP A 34 12.22 1.26 -2.49
C TRP A 34 12.32 1.66 -3.96
N ASP A 35 12.99 2.77 -4.28
CA ASP A 35 13.16 3.26 -5.67
C ASP A 35 13.86 2.23 -6.57
N ALA A 36 14.71 1.35 -6.02
CA ALA A 36 15.35 0.27 -6.76
C ALA A 36 14.35 -0.79 -7.28
N PHE A 37 13.13 -0.79 -6.73
CA PHE A 37 12.04 -1.66 -7.12
C PHE A 37 11.01 -0.97 -8.02
N ALA A 38 11.22 0.28 -8.42
CA ALA A 38 10.31 0.97 -9.34
C ALA A 38 10.20 0.21 -10.69
N TRP A 39 9.15 0.49 -11.44
CA TRP A 39 8.88 -0.14 -12.73
C TRP A 39 10.12 -0.06 -13.66
N PRO A 40 10.53 -1.18 -14.29
CA PRO A 40 9.88 -2.50 -14.34
C PRO A 40 10.38 -3.53 -13.30
N ALA A 41 11.25 -3.13 -12.36
CA ALA A 41 11.89 -4.06 -11.42
C ALA A 41 10.89 -4.76 -10.49
N ASN A 42 9.89 -4.05 -9.97
CA ASN A 42 8.80 -4.63 -9.19
C ASN A 42 8.08 -5.78 -9.90
N ALA A 43 7.83 -5.68 -11.20
CA ALA A 43 7.19 -6.73 -11.99
C ALA A 43 8.05 -8.00 -12.05
N ILE A 44 9.37 -7.84 -12.22
CA ILE A 44 10.34 -8.95 -12.19
C ILE A 44 10.37 -9.60 -10.81
N VAL A 45 10.42 -8.79 -9.75
CA VAL A 45 10.40 -9.27 -8.36
C VAL A 45 9.11 -10.01 -8.04
N LEU A 46 7.96 -9.49 -8.47
CA LEU A 46 6.66 -10.15 -8.29
C LEU A 46 6.59 -11.49 -9.03
N ALA A 47 7.08 -11.55 -10.28
CA ALA A 47 7.15 -12.79 -11.05
C ALA A 47 8.07 -13.83 -10.36
N GLY A 48 9.24 -13.40 -9.92
CA GLY A 48 10.16 -14.23 -9.14
C GLY A 48 9.53 -14.73 -7.83
N PHE A 49 8.77 -13.88 -7.14
CA PHE A 49 8.03 -14.23 -5.94
C PHE A 49 6.98 -15.33 -6.20
N PHE A 50 6.21 -15.22 -7.29
CA PHE A 50 5.26 -16.27 -7.69
C PHE A 50 5.93 -17.60 -8.07
N VAL A 51 7.07 -17.54 -8.76
CA VAL A 51 7.88 -18.74 -9.09
C VAL A 51 8.36 -19.40 -7.79
N MET A 52 8.90 -18.63 -6.86
CA MET A 52 9.33 -19.12 -5.55
C MET A 52 8.17 -19.79 -4.80
N LEU A 53 7.00 -19.14 -4.69
CA LEU A 53 5.83 -19.71 -4.02
C LEU A 53 5.39 -21.03 -4.66
N THR A 54 5.41 -21.09 -5.99
CA THR A 54 5.04 -22.29 -6.75
C THR A 54 6.03 -23.43 -6.51
N ALA A 55 7.34 -23.14 -6.52
CA ALA A 55 8.40 -24.10 -6.21
C ALA A 55 8.28 -24.64 -4.79
N MET A 56 8.13 -23.75 -3.79
CA MET A 56 7.92 -24.13 -2.39
C MET A 56 6.67 -25.01 -2.23
N ALA A 57 5.58 -24.65 -2.91
CA ALA A 57 4.36 -25.42 -2.84
C ALA A 57 4.47 -26.80 -3.51
N TYR A 58 5.21 -26.92 -4.61
CA TYR A 58 5.50 -28.21 -5.24
C TYR A 58 6.35 -29.09 -4.30
N LEU A 59 7.40 -28.51 -3.71
CA LEU A 59 8.32 -29.19 -2.81
C LEU A 59 7.76 -29.45 -1.40
N ARG A 60 6.57 -28.94 -1.06
CA ARG A 60 5.99 -29.03 0.29
C ARG A 60 5.89 -30.45 0.86
N LYS A 61 5.68 -31.46 0.01
CA LYS A 61 5.57 -32.86 0.46
C LYS A 61 6.93 -33.48 0.76
N LYS A 62 8.01 -32.90 0.22
CA LYS A 62 9.40 -33.36 0.40
C LYS A 62 10.09 -32.60 1.53
N ILE A 63 9.78 -31.32 1.69
CA ILE A 63 10.44 -30.43 2.66
C ILE A 63 9.49 -30.12 3.81
N TYR A 64 9.82 -30.63 5.00
CA TYR A 64 8.99 -30.48 6.20
C TYR A 64 8.72 -29.01 6.56
N ALA A 65 9.72 -28.12 6.45
CA ALA A 65 9.55 -26.70 6.72
C ALA A 65 8.46 -26.06 5.83
N PHE A 66 8.42 -26.42 4.55
CA PHE A 66 7.43 -25.92 3.59
C PHE A 66 6.03 -26.46 3.89
N GLN A 67 5.93 -27.70 4.36
CA GLN A 67 4.67 -28.24 4.86
C GLN A 67 4.20 -27.48 6.11
N TRP A 68 5.10 -27.28 7.07
CA TRP A 68 4.82 -26.64 8.35
C TRP A 68 4.41 -25.17 8.20
N MET A 69 5.01 -24.43 7.26
CA MET A 69 4.61 -23.03 6.96
C MET A 69 3.14 -22.88 6.54
N THR A 70 2.47 -23.95 6.11
CA THR A 70 1.02 -23.89 5.80
C THR A 70 0.11 -24.05 7.03
N THR A 71 0.68 -24.14 8.23
CA THR A 71 -0.06 -24.34 9.48
C THR A 71 -0.25 -23.04 10.25
N TYR A 72 -1.27 -23.01 11.11
CA TYR A 72 -1.51 -21.87 12.01
C TYR A 72 -0.36 -21.68 13.01
N GLN A 73 0.42 -22.74 13.30
CA GLN A 73 1.59 -22.66 14.19
C GLN A 73 2.73 -21.83 13.60
N ALA A 74 2.81 -21.71 12.28
CA ALA A 74 3.72 -20.77 11.60
C ALA A 74 3.11 -19.36 11.50
N ALA A 75 1.81 -19.29 11.20
CA ALA A 75 1.12 -18.02 10.96
C ALA A 75 0.97 -17.15 12.23
N ILE A 76 0.54 -17.74 13.36
CA ILE A 76 0.25 -16.99 14.59
C ILE A 76 1.50 -16.26 15.12
N PRO A 77 2.68 -16.90 15.28
CA PRO A 77 3.88 -16.18 15.72
C PRO A 77 4.28 -15.04 14.77
N ALA A 78 4.21 -15.27 13.45
CA ALA A 78 4.49 -14.22 12.46
C ALA A 78 3.55 -13.02 12.62
N MET A 79 2.24 -13.28 12.80
CA MET A 79 1.24 -12.24 13.05
C MET A 79 1.50 -11.50 14.36
N VAL A 80 1.93 -12.18 15.43
CA VAL A 80 2.29 -11.52 16.70
C VAL A 80 3.44 -10.53 16.49
N TYR A 81 4.49 -10.91 15.76
CA TYR A 81 5.56 -9.98 15.41
C TYR A 81 5.07 -8.81 14.55
N ALA A 82 4.27 -9.07 13.52
CA ALA A 82 3.74 -8.02 12.66
C ALA A 82 2.85 -7.03 13.44
N VAL A 83 1.98 -7.52 14.33
CA VAL A 83 1.15 -6.66 15.19
C VAL A 83 2.03 -5.83 16.12
N ALA A 84 3.02 -6.43 16.78
CA ALA A 84 3.93 -5.71 17.67
C ALA A 84 4.69 -4.59 16.92
N LEU A 85 5.22 -4.90 15.74
CA LEU A 85 5.92 -3.93 14.91
C LEU A 85 4.99 -2.82 14.37
N THR A 86 3.76 -3.17 14.01
CA THR A 86 2.75 -2.18 13.58
C THR A 86 2.30 -1.28 14.72
N ILE A 87 2.22 -1.79 15.95
CA ILE A 87 2.00 -0.96 17.15
C ILE A 87 3.17 0.01 17.32
N ILE A 88 4.41 -0.47 17.19
CA ILE A 88 5.60 0.41 17.25
C ILE A 88 5.51 1.50 16.18
N MET A 89 5.17 1.14 14.93
CA MET A 89 4.96 2.10 13.84
C MET A 89 3.90 3.16 14.19
N GLY A 90 2.78 2.74 14.79
CA GLY A 90 1.70 3.66 15.18
C GLY A 90 2.01 4.55 16.39
N LEU A 91 2.89 4.10 17.29
CA LEU A 91 3.32 4.86 18.48
C LEU A 91 4.55 5.73 18.24
N THR A 92 5.26 5.52 17.15
CA THR A 92 6.47 6.27 16.79
C THR A 92 6.16 7.28 15.68
N ARG A 93 6.72 8.48 15.81
CA ARG A 93 6.55 9.52 14.79
C ARG A 93 7.26 9.10 13.50
N GLN A 94 6.47 8.77 12.48
CA GLN A 94 6.99 8.42 11.16
C GLN A 94 7.45 9.68 10.41
N GLN A 95 8.56 9.58 9.69
CA GLN A 95 9.20 10.67 8.94
C GLN A 95 9.70 10.13 7.59
N ALA A 96 9.52 10.89 6.51
CA ALA A 96 9.94 10.48 5.17
C ALA A 96 11.46 10.19 5.09
N ASN A 97 12.28 11.03 5.71
CA ASN A 97 13.74 10.87 5.81
C ASN A 97 14.17 10.27 7.15
N GLY A 98 13.23 9.60 7.85
CA GLY A 98 13.52 8.93 9.10
C GLY A 98 14.38 7.68 8.87
N THR A 99 14.95 7.18 9.97
CA THR A 99 15.70 5.93 9.98
C THR A 99 15.17 5.02 11.09
N TRP A 100 15.35 3.71 10.95
CA TRP A 100 14.93 2.74 11.97
C TRP A 100 13.43 2.88 12.31
N LEU A 101 13.08 3.13 13.57
CA LEU A 101 11.70 3.20 14.05
C LEU A 101 10.94 4.42 13.53
N ASN A 102 11.64 5.46 13.06
CA ASN A 102 11.02 6.64 12.47
C ASN A 102 10.71 6.46 10.97
N ASN A 103 11.08 5.33 10.36
CA ASN A 103 10.74 4.97 8.98
C ASN A 103 10.52 3.46 8.88
N MET A 104 9.45 2.98 9.51
CA MET A 104 9.16 1.55 9.65
C MET A 104 8.92 0.84 8.31
N LEU A 105 8.40 1.55 7.30
CA LEU A 105 8.17 0.97 5.97
C LEU A 105 9.46 0.64 5.23
N SER A 106 10.58 1.28 5.58
CA SER A 106 11.90 0.99 5.00
C SER A 106 12.79 0.19 5.95
N PHE A 107 12.27 -0.19 7.12
CA PHE A 107 13.03 -0.88 8.18
C PHE A 107 13.05 -2.39 7.93
N TRP A 108 14.24 -2.98 7.75
CA TRP A 108 14.37 -4.39 7.35
C TRP A 108 13.61 -5.42 8.22
N PRO A 109 13.64 -5.36 9.58
CA PRO A 109 12.84 -6.27 10.40
C PRO A 109 11.34 -6.23 10.08
N PHE A 110 10.80 -5.04 9.79
CA PHE A 110 9.41 -4.86 9.40
C PHE A 110 9.14 -5.54 8.06
N VAL A 111 9.95 -5.23 7.05
CA VAL A 111 9.82 -5.78 5.70
C VAL A 111 9.93 -7.30 5.70
N LEU A 112 10.92 -7.89 6.39
CA LEU A 112 11.11 -9.34 6.42
C LEU A 112 9.96 -10.10 7.07
N ILE A 113 9.37 -9.57 8.15
CA ILE A 113 8.19 -10.18 8.78
C ILE A 113 6.98 -10.12 7.85
N TYR A 114 6.75 -9.00 7.16
CA TYR A 114 5.66 -8.87 6.20
C TYR A 114 5.84 -9.77 4.97
N VAL A 115 7.08 -9.91 4.46
CA VAL A 115 7.41 -10.88 3.41
C VAL A 115 7.14 -12.30 3.89
N TYR A 116 7.53 -12.64 5.12
CA TYR A 116 7.31 -13.98 5.69
C TYR A 116 5.81 -14.31 5.85
N ILE A 117 4.98 -13.37 6.33
CA ILE A 117 3.52 -13.53 6.38
C ILE A 117 2.95 -13.72 4.98
N THR A 118 3.40 -12.92 4.01
CA THR A 118 2.96 -13.01 2.62
C THR A 118 3.30 -14.37 2.01
N VAL A 119 4.47 -14.95 2.35
CA VAL A 119 4.84 -16.31 1.96
C VAL A 119 3.91 -17.36 2.58
N ILE A 120 3.67 -17.31 3.89
CA ILE A 120 2.74 -18.21 4.58
C ILE A 120 1.34 -18.14 3.95
N LEU A 121 0.87 -16.93 3.67
CA LEU A 121 -0.42 -16.65 3.06
C LEU A 121 -0.50 -17.24 1.64
N GLY A 122 0.50 -16.98 0.80
CA GLY A 122 0.57 -17.52 -0.56
C GLY A 122 0.56 -19.05 -0.60
N LEU A 123 1.33 -19.71 0.28
CA LEU A 123 1.34 -21.18 0.39
C LEU A 123 0.00 -21.73 0.89
N THR A 124 -0.68 -21.00 1.78
CA THR A 124 -1.99 -21.35 2.33
C THR A 124 -3.08 -21.26 1.27
N ILE A 125 -3.07 -20.19 0.45
CA ILE A 125 -3.95 -20.03 -0.72
C ILE A 125 -3.70 -21.15 -1.73
N HIS A 126 -2.45 -21.40 -2.09
CA HIS A 126 -2.10 -22.45 -3.06
C HIS A 126 -2.53 -23.83 -2.56
N ARG A 127 -2.38 -24.13 -1.25
CA ARG A 127 -2.86 -25.40 -0.68
C ARG A 127 -4.35 -25.56 -0.87
N ARG A 128 -5.12 -24.50 -0.62
CA ARG A 128 -6.56 -24.51 -0.77
C ARG A 128 -6.99 -24.66 -2.22
N LEU A 129 -6.38 -23.90 -3.13
CA LEU A 129 -6.68 -23.96 -4.55
C LEU A 129 -6.47 -25.38 -5.10
N ARG A 130 -5.39 -26.07 -4.67
CA ARG A 130 -5.18 -27.47 -5.05
C ARG A 130 -6.23 -28.45 -4.51
N GLN A 131 -6.85 -28.21 -3.36
CA GLN A 131 -7.96 -29.04 -2.88
C GLN A 131 -9.21 -28.84 -3.73
N ILE A 132 -9.51 -27.57 -4.06
CA ILE A 132 -10.61 -27.21 -4.95
C ILE A 132 -10.45 -27.87 -6.32
N LEU A 133 -9.24 -27.78 -6.91
CA LEU A 133 -8.93 -28.42 -8.20
C LEU A 133 -9.01 -29.95 -8.19
N ARG A 134 -9.00 -30.59 -7.01
CA ARG A 134 -9.18 -32.05 -6.85
C ARG A 134 -10.64 -32.45 -6.63
N GLY A 135 -11.58 -31.50 -6.68
CA GLY A 135 -13.01 -31.76 -6.51
C GLY A 135 -13.54 -31.57 -5.08
N GLU A 136 -12.72 -31.18 -4.10
CA GLU A 136 -13.14 -30.97 -2.71
C GLU A 136 -13.77 -29.57 -2.47
N TRP A 137 -14.45 -29.01 -3.47
CA TRP A 137 -14.99 -27.65 -3.42
C TRP A 137 -16.26 -27.56 -2.57
N SER A 138 -16.36 -26.51 -1.74
CA SER A 138 -17.57 -26.16 -1.01
C SER A 138 -17.76 -24.65 -1.00
N MET A 139 -18.79 -24.16 -1.71
CA MET A 139 -19.09 -22.72 -1.79
C MET A 139 -19.09 -22.02 -0.41
N LYS A 140 -19.72 -22.63 0.60
CA LYS A 140 -19.88 -22.05 1.94
C LYS A 140 -18.56 -21.83 2.70
N ARG A 141 -17.53 -22.58 2.34
CA ARG A 141 -16.25 -22.64 3.06
C ARG A 141 -15.12 -22.05 2.23
N ASP A 142 -15.12 -22.33 0.92
CA ASP A 142 -14.06 -21.99 0.00
C ASP A 142 -14.17 -20.55 -0.51
N VAL A 143 -15.39 -20.05 -0.79
CA VAL A 143 -15.58 -18.66 -1.26
C VAL A 143 -15.16 -17.63 -0.21
N PRO A 144 -15.67 -17.67 1.04
CA PRO A 144 -15.27 -16.67 2.05
C PRO A 144 -13.78 -16.80 2.41
N PHE A 145 -13.24 -18.02 2.40
CA PHE A 145 -11.82 -18.25 2.61
C PHE A 145 -10.97 -17.58 1.53
N LEU A 146 -11.26 -17.83 0.26
CA LEU A 146 -10.48 -17.30 -0.86
C LEU A 146 -10.61 -15.78 -0.94
N LEU A 147 -11.82 -15.23 -0.80
CA LEU A 147 -12.02 -13.78 -0.81
C LEU A 147 -11.17 -13.06 0.23
N ASN A 148 -11.13 -13.57 1.47
CA ASN A 148 -10.32 -12.97 2.53
C ASN A 148 -8.81 -13.19 2.31
N HIS A 149 -8.38 -14.42 2.03
CA HIS A 149 -6.94 -14.72 1.95
C HIS A 149 -6.32 -14.17 0.65
N LEU A 150 -6.98 -14.35 -0.49
CA LEU A 150 -6.51 -13.80 -1.76
C LEU A 150 -6.62 -12.28 -1.77
N GLY A 151 -7.68 -11.71 -1.18
CA GLY A 151 -7.80 -10.26 -1.03
C GLY A 151 -6.67 -9.65 -0.19
N LEU A 152 -6.35 -10.27 0.95
CA LEU A 152 -5.21 -9.86 1.77
C LEU A 152 -3.87 -10.03 1.03
N PHE A 153 -3.70 -11.13 0.30
CA PHE A 153 -2.47 -11.40 -0.46
C PHE A 153 -2.25 -10.35 -1.55
N ILE A 154 -3.31 -10.02 -2.31
CA ILE A 154 -3.26 -8.96 -3.32
C ILE A 154 -2.92 -7.63 -2.65
N ALA A 155 -3.67 -7.24 -1.61
CA ALA A 155 -3.46 -5.95 -0.94
C ALA A 155 -2.02 -5.81 -0.38
N LEU A 156 -1.49 -6.85 0.28
CA LEU A 156 -0.13 -6.82 0.81
C LEU A 156 0.93 -6.75 -0.29
N THR A 157 0.85 -7.62 -1.30
CA THR A 157 1.86 -7.67 -2.37
C THR A 157 1.88 -6.41 -3.21
N THR A 158 0.72 -5.88 -3.59
CA THR A 158 0.63 -4.68 -4.44
C THR A 158 0.90 -3.41 -3.67
N ALA A 159 0.53 -3.31 -2.38
CA ALA A 159 0.90 -2.16 -1.56
C ALA A 159 2.42 -2.09 -1.32
N THR A 160 3.07 -3.24 -1.06
CA THR A 160 4.52 -3.27 -0.83
C THR A 160 5.32 -2.95 -2.09
N LEU A 161 5.03 -3.60 -3.22
CA LEU A 161 5.79 -3.39 -4.46
C LEU A 161 5.37 -2.14 -5.22
N GLY A 162 4.10 -1.74 -5.11
CA GLY A 162 3.58 -0.54 -5.75
C GLY A 162 4.05 0.76 -5.10
N ASN A 163 4.48 0.72 -3.83
CA ASN A 163 5.01 1.88 -3.13
C ASN A 163 6.18 2.56 -3.88
N ALA A 164 6.98 1.78 -4.60
CA ALA A 164 8.11 2.28 -5.41
C ALA A 164 7.67 3.08 -6.64
N ASP A 165 6.43 2.91 -7.10
CA ASP A 165 5.89 3.60 -8.29
C ASP A 165 5.01 4.80 -7.92
N ILE A 166 4.82 5.07 -6.63
CA ILE A 166 4.03 6.22 -6.18
C ILE A 166 4.81 7.49 -6.46
N GLN A 167 4.22 8.38 -7.25
CA GLN A 167 4.78 9.70 -7.53
C GLN A 167 3.97 10.75 -6.80
N ARG A 168 4.67 11.66 -6.10
CA ARG A 168 4.07 12.82 -5.42
C ARG A 168 4.85 14.06 -5.81
N VAL A 169 4.19 14.97 -6.50
CA VAL A 169 4.80 16.23 -6.94
C VAL A 169 3.90 17.40 -6.55
N LYS A 170 4.50 18.57 -6.33
CA LYS A 170 3.78 19.78 -5.98
C LYS A 170 3.90 20.81 -7.09
N MET A 171 2.78 21.36 -7.52
CA MET A 171 2.73 22.42 -8.52
C MET A 171 2.24 23.70 -7.84
N ILE A 172 2.99 24.79 -7.99
CA ILE A 172 2.60 26.10 -7.48
C ILE A 172 1.97 26.84 -8.65
N CYS A 173 0.64 26.95 -8.64
CA CYS A 173 -0.11 27.59 -9.72
C CYS A 173 -0.43 29.03 -9.34
N SER A 174 -0.07 29.98 -10.20
CA SER A 174 -0.41 31.40 -10.05
C SER A 174 -1.65 31.75 -10.84
N VAL A 175 -2.41 32.75 -10.38
CA VAL A 175 -3.62 33.20 -11.06
C VAL A 175 -3.29 33.67 -12.49
N GLY A 176 -3.96 33.10 -13.49
CA GLY A 176 -3.83 33.49 -14.90
C GLY A 176 -2.60 32.96 -15.63
N GLU A 177 -1.72 32.21 -14.95
CA GLU A 177 -0.49 31.65 -15.52
C GLU A 177 -0.56 30.12 -15.56
N PRO A 178 -0.49 29.51 -16.76
CA PRO A 178 -0.37 28.06 -16.86
C PRO A 178 0.97 27.57 -16.30
N GLU A 179 0.93 26.62 -15.38
CA GLU A 179 2.11 25.97 -14.81
C GLU A 179 2.14 24.49 -15.22
N TRP A 180 3.30 24.00 -15.67
CA TRP A 180 3.51 22.58 -16.02
C TRP A 180 4.74 21.99 -15.33
N ARG A 181 5.45 22.79 -14.53
CA ARG A 181 6.59 22.35 -13.75
C ARG A 181 6.11 21.99 -12.36
N ALA A 182 6.35 20.75 -11.96
CA ALA A 182 6.06 20.27 -10.61
C ALA A 182 7.37 19.98 -9.88
N MET A 183 7.37 20.17 -8.57
CA MET A 183 8.50 19.97 -7.68
C MET A 183 8.34 18.62 -6.96
N GLU A 184 9.36 17.78 -7.05
CA GLU A 184 9.46 16.52 -6.31
C GLU A 184 9.85 16.76 -4.84
N GLN A 185 9.75 15.74 -3.99
CA GLN A 185 10.10 15.86 -2.57
C GLN A 185 11.56 16.28 -2.32
N GLY A 186 12.48 15.97 -3.23
CA GLY A 186 13.89 16.38 -3.17
C GLY A 186 14.19 17.78 -3.71
N GLY A 187 13.16 18.53 -4.15
CA GLY A 187 13.31 19.85 -4.76
C GLY A 187 13.66 19.84 -6.25
N ALA A 188 13.83 18.65 -6.85
CA ALA A 188 13.99 18.51 -8.29
C ALA A 188 12.72 18.97 -9.02
N ILE A 189 12.89 19.68 -10.13
CA ILE A 189 11.79 20.11 -10.99
C ILE A 189 11.56 19.04 -12.06
N LYS A 190 10.30 18.62 -12.18
CA LYS A 190 9.80 17.69 -13.18
C LYS A 190 8.80 18.40 -14.08
N GLU A 191 9.00 18.34 -15.39
CA GLU A 191 8.00 18.79 -16.35
C GLU A 191 6.90 17.75 -16.50
N MET A 192 5.66 18.21 -16.44
CA MET A 192 4.47 17.37 -16.50
C MET A 192 3.88 17.32 -17.91
N ASP A 193 3.15 16.24 -18.20
CA ASP A 193 2.39 16.07 -19.44
C ASP A 193 1.01 16.77 -19.41
N LEU A 194 0.81 17.65 -18.43
CA LEU A 194 -0.34 18.52 -18.27
C LEU A 194 0.11 19.88 -17.71
N ALA A 195 -0.60 20.93 -18.08
CA ALA A 195 -0.47 22.26 -17.51
C ALA A 195 -1.74 22.58 -16.70
N ILE A 196 -1.57 23.25 -15.57
CA ILE A 196 -2.67 23.71 -14.73
C ILE A 196 -2.53 25.22 -14.58
N GLU A 197 -3.61 25.93 -14.91
CA GLU A 197 -3.75 27.35 -14.63
C GLU A 197 -4.71 27.54 -13.46
N LEU A 198 -4.31 28.35 -12.48
CA LEU A 198 -5.23 28.78 -11.43
C LEU A 198 -6.10 29.90 -11.98
N LYS A 199 -7.42 29.73 -11.97
CA LYS A 199 -8.36 30.81 -12.28
C LYS A 199 -8.64 31.64 -11.04
N LYS A 200 -8.92 30.96 -9.92
CA LYS A 200 -9.24 31.62 -8.65
C LYS A 200 -9.04 30.69 -7.47
N PHE A 201 -8.43 31.20 -6.41
CA PHE A 201 -8.48 30.56 -5.10
C PHE A 201 -9.72 31.02 -4.33
N ILE A 202 -10.39 30.06 -3.67
CA ILE A 202 -11.59 30.29 -2.88
C ILE A 202 -11.29 29.89 -1.44
N MET A 203 -11.50 30.85 -0.53
CA MET A 203 -11.56 30.61 0.90
C MET A 203 -12.91 31.11 1.41
N GLU A 204 -13.75 30.21 1.90
CA GLU A 204 -14.96 30.57 2.63
C GLU A 204 -14.68 30.49 4.13
N THR A 205 -15.17 31.45 4.89
CA THR A 205 -15.12 31.46 6.35
C THR A 205 -16.53 31.36 6.94
N TYR A 206 -16.64 30.84 8.15
CA TYR A 206 -17.82 31.00 8.98
C TYR A 206 -17.91 32.45 9.51
N ASP A 207 -19.04 32.80 10.12
CA ASP A 207 -19.29 34.14 10.68
C ASP A 207 -18.30 34.50 11.81
N ASP A 208 -17.74 33.49 12.49
CA ASP A 208 -16.71 33.65 13.52
C ASP A 208 -15.28 33.82 12.95
N GLY A 209 -15.15 33.85 11.61
CA GLY A 209 -13.88 33.98 10.90
C GLY A 209 -13.09 32.67 10.75
N SER A 210 -13.59 31.54 11.27
CA SER A 210 -12.92 30.26 11.10
C SER A 210 -13.04 29.76 9.64
N PRO A 211 -12.02 29.10 9.07
CA PRO A 211 -12.10 28.61 7.71
C PRO A 211 -13.12 27.48 7.55
N LYS A 212 -13.98 27.59 6.54
CA LYS A 212 -15.05 26.65 6.21
C LYS A 212 -14.70 25.79 5.01
N ARG A 213 -14.12 26.40 3.97
CA ARG A 213 -13.86 25.73 2.68
C ARG A 213 -12.63 26.36 2.05
N PHE A 214 -11.77 25.51 1.51
CA PHE A 214 -10.70 25.93 0.61
C PHE A 214 -10.85 25.18 -0.69
N ALA A 215 -10.84 25.92 -1.80
CA ALA A 215 -10.94 25.35 -3.13
C ALA A 215 -10.14 26.16 -4.14
N SER A 216 -9.77 25.53 -5.25
CA SER A 216 -9.16 26.20 -6.40
C SER A 216 -9.98 25.92 -7.65
N GLU A 217 -10.46 26.99 -8.27
CA GLU A 217 -10.95 26.94 -9.64
C GLU A 217 -9.73 26.91 -10.56
N ILE A 218 -9.60 25.84 -11.33
CA ILE A 218 -8.46 25.59 -12.18
C ILE A 218 -8.90 25.22 -13.59
N GLN A 219 -8.00 25.47 -14.54
CA GLN A 219 -8.09 24.98 -15.90
C GLN A 219 -6.93 24.03 -16.16
N ILE A 220 -7.23 22.81 -16.59
CA ILE A 220 -6.26 21.76 -16.88
C ILE A 220 -6.16 21.62 -18.40
N LEU A 221 -4.96 21.79 -18.93
CA LEU A 221 -4.60 21.49 -20.32
C LEU A 221 -3.72 20.24 -20.36
N THR A 222 -4.22 19.18 -20.96
CA THR A 222 -3.44 17.94 -21.15
C THR A 222 -2.69 17.96 -22.47
N LYS A 223 -1.57 17.23 -22.59
CA LYS A 223 -0.89 17.03 -23.89
C LYS A 223 -1.79 16.40 -24.95
N THR A 224 -2.85 15.68 -24.55
CA THR A 224 -3.84 15.10 -25.47
C THR A 224 -4.81 16.14 -26.06
N GLY A 225 -4.70 17.40 -25.66
CA GLY A 225 -5.53 18.50 -26.15
C GLY A 225 -6.85 18.70 -25.38
N LYS A 226 -7.10 17.92 -24.30
CA LYS A 226 -8.24 18.18 -23.43
C LYS A 226 -8.01 19.47 -22.65
N ASN A 227 -9.03 20.32 -22.65
CA ASN A 227 -9.13 21.51 -21.82
C ASN A 227 -10.31 21.33 -20.86
N ILE A 228 -10.03 21.28 -19.57
CA ILE A 228 -10.98 20.93 -18.52
C ILE A 228 -10.99 22.04 -17.48
N GLU A 229 -12.13 22.68 -17.27
CA GLU A 229 -12.33 23.60 -16.15
C GLU A 229 -13.00 22.86 -14.99
N THR A 230 -12.43 22.95 -13.79
CA THR A 230 -12.95 22.27 -12.61
C THR A 230 -12.58 23.02 -11.33
N THR A 231 -13.26 22.67 -10.25
CA THR A 231 -12.97 23.18 -8.92
C THR A 231 -12.46 22.04 -8.05
N ILE A 232 -11.24 22.20 -7.53
CA ILE A 232 -10.66 21.22 -6.58
C ILE A 232 -10.88 21.74 -5.18
N ASP A 233 -11.70 21.02 -4.43
CA ASP A 233 -11.95 21.23 -3.02
C ASP A 233 -11.00 20.40 -2.15
N VAL A 234 -10.74 20.87 -0.92
CA VAL A 234 -10.01 20.06 0.07
C VAL A 234 -10.73 18.71 0.26
N ASN A 235 -9.95 17.63 0.23
CA ASN A 235 -10.40 16.23 0.30
C ASN A 235 -11.25 15.73 -0.88
N MET A 236 -11.49 16.53 -1.93
CA MET A 236 -12.18 16.12 -3.16
C MET A 236 -11.23 16.27 -4.36
N PRO A 237 -10.31 15.32 -4.59
CA PRO A 237 -9.36 15.40 -5.68
C PRO A 237 -10.04 15.25 -7.05
N TYR A 238 -9.44 15.87 -8.06
CA TYR A 238 -9.80 15.63 -9.46
C TYR A 238 -8.81 14.64 -10.10
N GLU A 239 -9.32 13.66 -10.85
CA GLU A 239 -8.49 12.65 -11.51
C GLU A 239 -8.42 12.90 -13.03
N VAL A 240 -7.21 13.00 -13.56
CA VAL A 240 -6.94 13.23 -14.99
C VAL A 240 -5.64 12.55 -15.40
N ASP A 241 -5.66 11.82 -16.51
CA ASP A 241 -4.48 11.16 -17.11
C ASP A 241 -3.58 10.41 -16.10
N GLY A 242 -4.19 9.72 -15.13
CA GLY A 242 -3.48 8.92 -14.11
C GLY A 242 -2.96 9.72 -12.90
N TRP A 243 -3.28 11.01 -12.82
CA TRP A 243 -2.95 11.89 -11.70
C TRP A 243 -4.19 12.25 -10.91
N LYS A 244 -4.10 12.18 -9.59
CA LYS A 244 -5.04 12.80 -8.66
C LYS A 244 -4.47 14.12 -8.18
N ILE A 245 -5.23 15.19 -8.41
CA ILE A 245 -4.84 16.56 -8.08
C ILE A 245 -5.58 16.96 -6.81
N TYR A 246 -4.83 17.30 -5.77
CA TYR A 246 -5.34 17.70 -4.47
C TYR A 246 -5.05 19.18 -4.21
N GLN A 247 -6.00 19.86 -3.58
CA GLN A 247 -5.74 21.13 -2.93
C GLN A 247 -4.82 20.90 -1.73
N TYR A 248 -3.56 21.33 -1.81
CA TYR A 248 -2.57 21.11 -0.75
C TYR A 248 -2.36 22.35 0.12
N GLY A 249 -2.25 23.52 -0.50
CA GLY A 249 -1.93 24.74 0.23
C GLY A 249 -2.18 26.02 -0.58
N TYR A 250 -1.88 27.15 0.02
CA TYR A 250 -2.08 28.48 -0.54
C TYR A 250 -1.16 29.47 0.21
N ASP A 251 -1.15 30.74 -0.19
CA ASP A 251 -0.44 31.78 0.55
C ASP A 251 -1.22 32.16 1.83
N THR A 252 -0.75 31.68 2.96
CA THR A 252 -1.36 31.93 4.27
C THR A 252 -1.27 33.39 4.71
N GLN A 253 -0.32 34.18 4.19
CA GLN A 253 -0.22 35.61 4.52
C GLN A 253 -1.32 36.42 3.82
N MET A 254 -1.68 36.02 2.60
CA MET A 254 -2.75 36.67 1.83
C MET A 254 -4.14 36.13 2.15
N GLY A 255 -4.25 34.93 2.71
CA GLY A 255 -5.53 34.34 3.09
C GLY A 255 -6.47 34.18 1.89
N ALA A 256 -7.70 34.68 2.00
CA ALA A 256 -8.70 34.62 0.93
C ALA A 256 -8.29 35.36 -0.37
N GLN A 257 -7.28 36.22 -0.29
CA GLN A 257 -6.75 36.97 -1.43
C GLN A 257 -5.54 36.29 -2.09
N SER A 258 -5.20 35.06 -1.68
CA SER A 258 -4.08 34.29 -2.24
C SER A 258 -4.13 34.28 -3.78
N GLN A 259 -3.03 34.70 -4.40
CA GLN A 259 -2.84 34.66 -5.86
C GLN A 259 -2.16 33.36 -6.31
N ILE A 260 -1.90 32.45 -5.38
CA ILE A 260 -1.32 31.15 -5.65
C ILE A 260 -2.15 30.03 -5.02
N SER A 261 -2.02 28.86 -5.61
CA SER A 261 -2.49 27.60 -5.04
C SER A 261 -1.41 26.54 -5.19
N ILE A 262 -1.14 25.83 -4.10
CA ILE A 262 -0.23 24.70 -4.10
C ILE A 262 -1.09 23.45 -4.31
N LEU A 263 -0.90 22.80 -5.45
CA LEU A 263 -1.59 21.57 -5.81
C LEU A 263 -0.62 20.39 -5.62
N GLU A 264 -1.07 19.34 -4.93
CA GLU A 264 -0.33 18.08 -4.85
C GLU A 264 -0.89 17.10 -5.88
N LEU A 265 -0.04 16.66 -6.80
CA LEU A 265 -0.38 15.69 -7.82
C LEU A 265 0.20 14.33 -7.39
N VAL A 266 -0.67 13.34 -7.29
CA VAL A 266 -0.32 11.98 -6.87
C VAL A 266 -0.69 10.99 -7.96
N SER A 267 0.28 10.19 -8.39
CA SER A 267 0.04 9.04 -9.27
C SER A 267 0.42 7.76 -8.53
N ASP A 268 -0.50 6.81 -8.49
CA ASP A 268 -0.28 5.47 -7.93
C ASP A 268 -0.94 4.45 -8.88
N PRO A 269 -0.17 3.84 -9.79
CA PRO A 269 -0.67 2.83 -10.73
C PRO A 269 -1.18 1.55 -10.05
N TRP A 270 -0.77 1.29 -8.80
CA TRP A 270 -1.05 0.05 -8.09
C TRP A 270 -2.28 0.14 -7.19
N LEU A 271 -2.73 1.36 -6.88
CA LEU A 271 -3.89 1.63 -6.03
C LEU A 271 -5.16 0.84 -6.40
N PRO A 272 -5.53 0.68 -7.70
CA PRO A 272 -6.69 -0.13 -8.07
C PRO A 272 -6.58 -1.59 -7.62
N PHE A 273 -5.38 -2.19 -7.66
CA PHE A 273 -5.17 -3.56 -7.19
C PHE A 273 -5.23 -3.66 -5.67
N VAL A 274 -4.69 -2.67 -4.95
CA VAL A 274 -4.82 -2.58 -3.48
C VAL A 274 -6.30 -2.56 -3.10
N TYR A 275 -7.10 -1.68 -3.72
CA TYR A 275 -8.53 -1.61 -3.47
C TYR A 275 -9.27 -2.88 -3.88
N THR A 276 -8.89 -3.52 -4.98
CA THR A 276 -9.44 -4.83 -5.35
C THR A 276 -9.25 -5.84 -4.20
N GLY A 277 -8.05 -5.90 -3.61
CA GLY A 277 -7.78 -6.74 -2.45
C GLY A 277 -8.65 -6.40 -1.23
N ILE A 278 -8.80 -5.11 -0.93
CA ILE A 278 -9.64 -4.62 0.19
C ILE A 278 -11.11 -4.97 -0.02
N TYR A 279 -11.68 -4.69 -1.20
CA TYR A 279 -13.07 -5.02 -1.50
C TYR A 279 -13.32 -6.53 -1.50
N MET A 280 -12.35 -7.35 -1.94
CA MET A 280 -12.43 -8.80 -1.79
C MET A 280 -12.51 -9.24 -0.33
N MET A 281 -11.70 -8.67 0.56
CA MET A 281 -11.79 -8.97 2.00
C MET A 281 -13.13 -8.54 2.59
N LEU A 282 -13.64 -7.35 2.24
CA LEU A 282 -14.96 -6.89 2.68
C LEU A 282 -16.07 -7.85 2.22
N ALA A 283 -16.07 -8.25 0.95
CA ALA A 283 -17.00 -9.23 0.42
C ALA A 283 -16.87 -10.58 1.16
N GLY A 284 -15.64 -11.04 1.40
CA GLY A 284 -15.35 -12.24 2.17
C GLY A 284 -15.92 -12.20 3.59
N ALA A 285 -15.78 -11.08 4.29
CA ALA A 285 -16.35 -10.86 5.61
C ALA A 285 -17.89 -10.93 5.58
N VAL A 286 -18.53 -10.24 4.64
CA VAL A 286 -19.99 -10.29 4.44
C VAL A 286 -20.45 -11.73 4.16
N CYS A 287 -19.75 -12.46 3.28
CA CYS A 287 -20.07 -13.86 3.01
C CYS A 287 -19.98 -14.72 4.28
N MET A 288 -18.98 -14.52 5.15
CA MET A 288 -18.88 -15.26 6.41
C MET A 288 -20.05 -14.97 7.34
N PHE A 289 -20.49 -13.71 7.46
CA PHE A 289 -21.66 -13.36 8.29
C PHE A 289 -22.95 -14.00 7.77
N VAL A 290 -23.22 -13.89 6.46
CA VAL A 290 -24.45 -14.40 5.84
C VAL A 290 -24.50 -15.93 5.88
N ILE A 291 -23.38 -16.61 5.65
CA ILE A 291 -23.31 -18.08 5.59
C ILE A 291 -23.21 -18.69 6.99
N GLY A 292 -22.47 -18.05 7.90
CA GLY A 292 -22.31 -18.47 9.29
C GLY A 292 -23.59 -18.30 10.13
N GLY A 293 -24.39 -17.28 9.84
CA GLY A 293 -25.67 -17.04 10.52
C GLY A 293 -26.78 -18.07 10.24
N ARG A 294 -26.63 -18.91 9.20
CA ARG A 294 -27.66 -19.89 8.78
C ARG A 294 -27.62 -21.22 9.56
N LYS A 295 -26.87 -21.32 10.66
CA LYS A 295 -26.74 -22.54 11.48
C LYS A 295 -27.38 -22.45 12.88
N ARG A 296 -28.57 -21.84 12.97
CA ARG A 296 -29.44 -21.94 14.15
C ARG A 296 -30.92 -21.96 13.73
N VAL A 297 -31.42 -23.12 13.35
CA VAL A 297 -32.81 -23.59 13.60
C VAL A 297 -32.72 -25.11 13.74
#